data_AF-A0A1L5FEJ8-F1
#
_entry.id   AF-A0A1L5FEJ8-F1
#
_cell.length_a   1.000
_cell.length_b   1.000
_cell.length_c   1.000
_cell.angle_alpha   90.00
_cell.angle_beta   90.00
_cell.angle_gamma   90.00
#
_symmetry.space_group_name_H-M   'P 1'
#
loop_
_entity.id
_entity.type
_entity.pdbx_description
1 polymer ?
#
loop_
_entity_poly.entity_id
_entity_poly.type
_entity_poly.pdbx_seq_one_letter_code
_entity_poly.pdbx_strand_id
1 'polypeptide(L)'
;MKNLSQYQLGKLIGVSHSTIQDYESGMCFPSPAILVKISKVIKRSIEYYYDDYYKFIFSNYSHMIKNWRIKHNLSYWHAGKLTGIDYRAFKNWENGTTVINRVYYEKLKPYLNI
;
A
#
# COMPACT_ATOMS: atom_id res chain seq x y z
N MET A 1 -1.84 18.93 -10.66
CA MET A 1 -1.85 19.55 -9.31
C MET A 1 -1.56 21.05 -9.44
N LYS A 2 -2.38 21.96 -8.89
CA LYS A 2 -2.20 23.42 -9.13
C LYS A 2 -1.11 23.98 -8.20
N ASN A 3 0.03 24.40 -8.78
CA ASN A 3 1.10 25.30 -8.27
C ASN A 3 2.54 24.77 -8.38
N LEU A 4 2.76 23.50 -8.72
CA LEU A 4 4.10 22.94 -8.94
C LEU A 4 4.17 22.24 -10.29
N SER A 5 5.27 22.42 -11.02
CA SER A 5 5.58 21.59 -12.17
C SER A 5 5.97 20.18 -11.73
N GLN A 6 5.82 19.19 -12.63
CA GLN A 6 6.24 17.80 -12.37
C GLN A 6 7.72 17.71 -11.97
N TYR A 7 8.57 18.54 -12.58
CA TYR A 7 9.98 18.66 -12.22
C TYR A 7 10.19 19.18 -10.80
N GLN A 8 9.49 20.25 -10.41
CA GLN A 8 9.58 20.81 -9.06
C GLN A 8 9.10 19.80 -8.01
N LEU A 9 7.98 19.14 -8.26
CA LEU A 9 7.43 18.13 -7.34
C LEU A 9 8.39 16.93 -7.21
N GLY A 10 8.91 16.43 -8.33
CA GLY A 10 9.88 15.32 -8.33
C GLY A 10 11.10 15.64 -7.48
N LYS A 11 11.68 16.83 -7.65
CA LYS A 11 12.82 17.30 -6.84
C LYS A 11 12.50 17.36 -5.34
N LEU A 12 11.30 17.79 -4.97
CA LEU A 12 10.89 17.92 -3.56
C LEU A 12 10.67 16.56 -2.88
N ILE A 13 10.18 15.55 -3.60
CA ILE A 13 9.90 14.23 -3.00
C ILE A 13 10.99 13.18 -3.27
N GLY A 14 11.97 13.51 -4.11
CA GLY A 14 13.13 12.67 -4.43
C GLY A 14 12.85 11.62 -5.51
N VAL A 15 12.08 11.96 -6.54
CA VAL A 15 11.82 11.11 -7.71
C VAL A 15 11.99 11.90 -9.01
N SER A 16 12.11 11.23 -10.16
CA SER A 16 12.21 11.94 -11.45
C SER A 16 10.88 12.60 -11.83
N HIS A 17 10.94 13.62 -12.71
CA HIS A 17 9.72 14.22 -13.27
C HIS A 17 8.90 13.19 -14.07
N SER A 18 9.55 12.24 -14.75
CA SER A 18 8.87 11.16 -15.47
C SER A 18 8.08 10.25 -14.53
N THR A 19 8.62 9.93 -13.35
CA THR A 19 7.88 9.20 -12.32
C THR A 19 6.64 9.98 -11.84
N ILE A 20 6.72 11.31 -11.72
CA ILE A 20 5.53 12.13 -11.41
C ILE A 20 4.50 12.05 -12.54
N GLN A 21 4.93 12.13 -13.80
CA GLN A 21 4.05 11.97 -14.95
C GLN A 21 3.38 10.59 -14.95
N ASP A 22 4.10 9.53 -14.62
CA ASP A 22 3.55 8.17 -14.51
C ASP A 22 2.51 8.07 -13.38
N TYR A 23 2.72 8.76 -12.26
CA TYR A 23 1.73 8.85 -11.19
C TYR A 23 0.46 9.60 -11.62
N GLU A 24 0.61 10.74 -12.29
CA GLU A 24 -0.53 11.56 -12.72
C GLU A 24 -1.34 10.90 -13.85
N SER A 25 -0.70 10.07 -14.68
CA SER A 25 -1.35 9.30 -15.75
C SER A 25 -1.91 7.96 -15.29
N GLY A 26 -1.62 7.53 -14.05
CA GLY A 26 -2.04 6.23 -13.52
C GLY A 26 -1.25 5.03 -14.07
N MET A 27 -0.14 5.28 -14.79
CA MET A 27 0.76 4.24 -15.28
C MET A 27 1.44 3.47 -14.15
N CYS A 28 1.79 4.17 -13.06
CA CYS A 28 2.21 3.53 -11.83
C CYS A 28 1.69 4.30 -10.59
N PHE A 29 1.81 3.67 -9.43
CA PHE A 29 1.31 4.25 -8.17
C PHE A 29 2.47 4.56 -7.22
N PRO A 30 2.42 5.68 -6.48
CA PRO A 30 3.38 5.97 -5.44
C PRO A 30 3.50 4.85 -4.39
N SER A 31 4.69 4.70 -3.82
CA SER A 31 4.80 3.91 -2.58
C SER A 31 4.13 4.66 -1.42
N PRO A 32 3.75 3.99 -0.32
CA PRO A 32 3.16 4.65 0.84
C PRO A 32 4.03 5.80 1.37
N ALA A 33 5.34 5.58 1.40
CA ALA A 33 6.31 6.58 1.83
C ALA A 33 6.36 7.79 0.88
N ILE A 34 6.28 7.57 -0.44
CA ILE A 34 6.21 8.67 -1.42
C ILE A 34 4.88 9.42 -1.29
N LEU A 35 3.76 8.73 -1.08
CA LEU A 35 2.45 9.36 -0.89
C LEU A 35 2.44 10.32 0.31
N VAL A 36 3.07 9.92 1.43
CA VAL A 36 3.26 10.78 2.61
C VAL A 36 4.09 12.03 2.28
N LYS A 37 5.10 11.93 1.40
CA LYS A 37 5.87 13.11 0.96
C LYS A 37 5.03 14.03 0.08
N ILE A 38 4.29 13.46 -0.86
CA ILE A 38 3.38 14.20 -1.75
C ILE A 38 2.37 15.01 -0.93
N SER A 39 1.70 14.38 0.05
CA SER A 39 0.69 15.04 0.87
C SER A 39 1.26 16.24 1.65
N LYS A 40 2.47 16.11 2.21
CA LYS A 40 3.19 17.19 2.89
C LYS A 40 3.55 18.35 1.96
N VAL A 41 4.08 18.06 0.77
CA VAL A 41 4.50 19.08 -0.20
C VAL A 41 3.31 19.85 -0.74
N ILE A 42 2.23 19.14 -1.08
CA ILE A 42 1.02 19.74 -1.68
C ILE A 42 0.09 20.33 -0.60
N LYS A 43 0.40 20.12 0.69
CA LYS A 43 -0.40 20.56 1.84
C LYS A 43 -1.85 20.10 1.74
N ARG A 44 -2.04 18.83 1.37
CA ARG A 44 -3.33 18.14 1.34
C ARG A 44 -3.31 17.00 2.34
N SER A 45 -4.46 16.67 2.90
CA SER A 45 -4.61 15.47 3.72
C SER A 45 -4.18 14.25 2.91
N ILE A 46 -3.52 13.28 3.54
CA ILE A 46 -3.02 12.11 2.80
C ILE A 46 -4.18 11.26 2.26
N GLU A 47 -5.31 11.28 2.97
CA GLU A 47 -6.58 10.64 2.65
C GLU A 47 -7.17 11.13 1.33
N TYR A 48 -6.84 12.34 0.90
CA TYR A 48 -7.23 12.87 -0.41
C TYR A 48 -6.74 11.97 -1.56
N TYR A 49 -5.63 11.28 -1.37
CA TYR A 49 -5.01 10.43 -2.39
C TYR A 49 -5.37 8.95 -2.25
N TYR A 50 -6.27 8.60 -1.33
CA TYR A 50 -6.55 7.21 -1.05
C TYR A 50 -7.46 6.57 -2.09
N ASP A 51 -6.97 5.48 -2.67
CA ASP A 51 -7.81 4.42 -3.21
C ASP A 51 -8.02 3.33 -2.13
N ASP A 52 -8.71 2.24 -2.48
CA ASP A 52 -9.00 1.18 -1.50
C ASP A 52 -7.74 0.51 -0.96
N TYR A 53 -6.69 0.36 -1.80
CA TYR A 53 -5.40 -0.14 -1.34
C TYR A 53 -4.75 0.81 -0.33
N TYR A 54 -4.75 2.12 -0.59
CA TYR A 54 -4.21 3.10 0.34
C TYR A 54 -5.00 3.16 1.64
N LYS A 55 -6.34 3.14 1.59
CA LYS A 55 -7.18 3.01 2.80
C LYS A 55 -6.75 1.78 3.60
N PHE A 56 -6.52 0.65 2.94
CA PHE A 56 -6.07 -0.57 3.59
C PHE A 56 -4.68 -0.41 4.23
N ILE A 57 -3.65 0.01 3.49
CA ILE A 57 -2.29 0.06 4.05
C ILE A 57 -2.11 1.12 5.15
N PHE A 58 -2.90 2.19 5.15
CA PHE A 58 -2.88 3.22 6.20
C PHE A 58 -3.88 2.92 7.32
N SER A 59 -4.65 1.84 7.21
CA SER A 59 -5.42 1.27 8.32
C SER A 59 -4.56 0.34 9.19
N ASN A 60 -5.20 -0.39 10.11
CA ASN A 60 -4.56 -1.42 10.92
C ASN A 60 -4.47 -2.79 10.20
N TYR A 61 -4.03 -2.80 8.94
CA TYR A 61 -4.09 -3.99 8.08
C TYR A 61 -3.30 -5.18 8.63
N SER A 62 -2.18 -4.96 9.33
CA SER A 62 -1.42 -6.01 9.99
C SER A 62 -2.27 -6.79 10.98
N HIS A 63 -3.10 -6.10 11.78
CA HIS A 63 -4.04 -6.74 12.69
C HIS A 63 -5.20 -7.40 11.94
N MET A 64 -5.69 -6.82 10.84
CA MET A 64 -6.74 -7.43 10.03
C MET A 64 -6.31 -8.78 9.45
N ILE A 65 -5.10 -8.84 8.87
CA ILE A 65 -4.51 -10.09 8.34
C ILE A 65 -4.35 -11.12 9.46
N LYS A 66 -3.80 -10.71 10.61
CA LYS A 66 -3.63 -11.58 11.78
C LYS A 66 -4.95 -12.14 12.29
N ASN A 67 -5.96 -11.28 12.44
CA ASN A 67 -7.27 -11.65 12.95
C ASN A 67 -7.98 -12.61 12.01
N TRP A 68 -7.92 -12.36 10.69
CA TRP A 68 -8.44 -13.30 9.70
C TRP A 68 -7.79 -14.68 9.84
N ARG A 69 -6.46 -14.73 9.93
CA ARG A 69 -5.71 -15.98 10.03
C ARG A 69 -6.07 -16.77 11.30
N ILE A 70 -6.11 -16.10 12.45
CA ILE A 70 -6.44 -16.72 13.75
C ILE A 70 -7.90 -17.16 13.79
N LYS A 71 -8.84 -16.34 13.32
CA LYS A 71 -10.28 -16.67 13.29
C LYS A 71 -10.57 -17.95 12.50
N HIS A 72 -9.77 -18.25 11.49
CA HIS A 72 -9.90 -19.46 10.66
C HIS A 72 -8.94 -20.59 11.07
N ASN A 73 -8.28 -20.49 12.24
CA ASN A 73 -7.31 -21.47 12.73
C ASN A 73 -6.18 -21.80 11.73
N LEU A 74 -5.74 -20.81 10.96
CA LEU A 74 -4.72 -21.00 9.94
C LEU A 74 -3.31 -20.81 10.52
N SER A 75 -2.41 -21.75 10.25
CA SER A 75 -0.98 -21.47 10.36
C SER A 75 -0.53 -20.55 9.23
N TYR A 76 0.64 -19.92 9.33
CA TYR A 76 1.21 -19.13 8.23
C TYR A 76 1.31 -19.95 6.94
N TRP A 77 1.66 -21.23 7.04
CA TRP A 77 1.77 -22.14 5.91
C TRP A 77 0.40 -22.42 5.27
N HIS A 78 -0.63 -22.71 6.07
CA HIS A 78 -1.98 -22.93 5.54
C HIS A 78 -2.59 -21.66 4.93
N ALA A 79 -2.36 -20.49 5.54
CA ALA A 79 -2.74 -19.22 4.94
C ALA A 79 -2.07 -19.02 3.58
N GLY A 80 -0.76 -19.26 3.50
CA GLY A 80 -0.03 -19.16 2.24
C GLY A 80 -0.52 -20.11 1.15
N LYS A 81 -0.81 -21.36 1.52
CA LYS A 81 -1.38 -22.35 0.60
C LYS A 81 -2.78 -21.93 0.11
N LEU A 82 -3.61 -21.39 1.00
CA LEU A 82 -4.97 -20.96 0.66
C LEU A 82 -4.97 -19.76 -0.30
N THR A 83 -4.13 -18.76 -0.05
CA THR A 83 -4.13 -17.52 -0.83
C THR A 83 -3.15 -17.53 -2.02
N GLY A 84 -2.31 -18.56 -2.13
CA GLY A 84 -1.21 -18.60 -3.11
C GLY A 84 -0.16 -17.51 -2.87
N ILE A 85 0.14 -17.23 -1.60
CA ILE A 85 1.13 -16.24 -1.14
C ILE A 85 2.15 -16.96 -0.26
N ASP A 86 3.43 -16.57 -0.32
CA ASP A 86 4.43 -17.19 0.54
C ASP A 86 4.13 -16.96 2.04
N TYR A 87 4.28 -17.99 2.87
CA TYR A 87 3.98 -17.94 4.30
C TYR A 87 4.81 -16.85 5.04
N ARG A 88 6.02 -16.53 4.56
CA ARG A 88 6.87 -15.49 5.15
C ARG A 88 6.28 -14.11 4.95
N ALA A 89 5.50 -13.91 3.90
CA ALA A 89 4.81 -12.64 3.66
C ALA A 89 3.81 -12.35 4.80
N PHE A 90 3.00 -13.34 5.20
CA PHE A 90 2.11 -13.21 6.35
C PHE A 90 2.87 -12.89 7.64
N LYS A 91 3.94 -13.64 7.93
CA LYS A 91 4.79 -13.37 9.10
C LYS A 91 5.32 -11.93 9.08
N ASN A 92 5.73 -11.43 7.93
CA ASN A 92 6.26 -10.08 7.80
C ASN A 92 5.19 -9.00 7.96
N TRP A 93 4.03 -9.18 7.33
CA TRP A 93 2.93 -8.21 7.39
C TRP A 93 2.33 -8.12 8.79
N GLU A 94 2.13 -9.25 9.48
CA GLU A 94 1.61 -9.25 10.85
C GLU A 94 2.57 -8.62 11.85
N ASN A 95 3.88 -8.71 11.60
CA ASN A 95 4.91 -8.08 12.41
C ASN A 95 5.27 -6.65 11.95
N GLY A 96 4.66 -6.17 10.86
CA GLY A 96 4.94 -4.85 10.29
C GLY A 96 6.34 -4.68 9.70
N THR A 97 7.06 -5.77 9.41
CA THR A 97 8.43 -5.69 8.88
C THR A 97 8.47 -5.31 7.40
N THR A 98 7.41 -5.64 6.65
CA THR A 98 7.25 -5.21 5.26
C THR A 98 5.83 -4.74 5.00
N VAL A 99 5.68 -3.85 4.01
CA VAL A 99 4.37 -3.41 3.55
C VAL A 99 3.89 -4.35 2.45
N ILE A 100 2.63 -4.77 2.55
CA ILE A 100 1.95 -5.52 1.50
C ILE A 100 1.80 -4.67 0.23
N ASN A 101 2.14 -5.23 -0.93
CA ASN A 101 1.97 -4.53 -2.22
C ASN A 101 0.56 -4.74 -2.80
N ARG A 102 0.22 -3.97 -3.84
CA ARG A 102 -1.10 -4.02 -4.50
C ARG A 102 -1.48 -5.42 -4.99
N VAL A 103 -0.54 -6.16 -5.58
CA VAL A 103 -0.80 -7.52 -6.10
C VAL A 103 -1.22 -8.47 -4.98
N TYR A 104 -0.52 -8.43 -3.84
CA TYR A 104 -0.89 -9.25 -2.69
C TYR A 104 -2.14 -8.77 -1.98
N TYR A 105 -2.39 -7.46 -1.96
CA TYR A 105 -3.65 -6.89 -1.49
C TYR A 105 -4.84 -7.46 -2.27
N GLU A 106 -4.79 -7.45 -3.61
CA GLU A 106 -5.87 -8.00 -4.44
C GLU A 106 -6.09 -9.50 -4.20
N LYS A 107 -5.02 -10.27 -3.97
CA LYS A 107 -5.13 -11.69 -3.59
C LYS A 107 -5.79 -11.90 -2.23
N LEU A 108 -5.57 -10.99 -1.27
CA LEU A 108 -6.10 -11.10 0.09
C LEU A 108 -7.49 -10.50 0.25
N LYS A 109 -7.86 -9.55 -0.60
CA LYS A 109 -9.12 -8.81 -0.55
C LYS A 109 -10.36 -9.72 -0.35
N PRO A 110 -10.54 -10.83 -1.09
CA PRO A 110 -11.70 -11.72 -0.92
C PRO A 110 -11.77 -12.41 0.46
N TYR A 111 -10.63 -12.59 1.12
CA TYR A 111 -10.54 -13.26 2.41
C TYR A 111 -10.81 -12.31 3.59
N LEU A 112 -10.53 -11.02 3.39
CA LEU A 112 -10.70 -9.99 4.41
C LEU A 112 -12.10 -9.33 4.35
N ASN A 113 -12.92 -9.65 3.35
CA ASN A 113 -14.24 -9.03 3.10
C ASN A 113 -14.16 -7.50 2.99
N ILE A 114 -13.17 -7.00 2.25
CA ILE A 114 -12.96 -5.57 1.95
C ILE A 114 -12.94 -5.31 0.45
#